data_AF-A0A016VDM0-F1
#
_entry.id   AF-A0A016VDM0-F1
#
_cell.length_a   1.000
_cell.length_b   1.000
_cell.length_c   1.000
_cell.angle_alpha   90.00
_cell.angle_beta   90.00
_cell.angle_gamma   90.00
#
_symmetry.space_group_name_H-M   'P 1'
#
loop_
_entity.id
_entity.type
_entity.pdbx_description
1 polymer ?
#
loop_
_entity_poly.entity_id
_entity_poly.type
_entity_poly.pdbx_seq_one_letter_code
_entity_poly.pdbx_strand_id
1 'polypeptide(L)'
;MDKMRAEARRFLNFVPLKEPRSQEVTVLSRDPEIAGFDNSKFVFTDITFDATDQDRTVVVREVDGTLRTATPEEHDRMNRTYYEKPNRPVFPPPVFEDPYLEDALNRKEHEFVLDWACWFFEPDDPAYVKLVQCVFDRVIEKGDFDVLHSTRHFGTMVFYLALNGNIPPLLNFFGARGRLHDCANLVRLQKTLHPDWRFVINSGDTDLKIVTDFVKQNARHREQLKDLNAFLKDGVVIPSTSQEVPSDEKKPGNIEKVTVDASNIRGRSGPLGDLSEQYDVKVCSFCTPSLSLPPLLFSILYQVVKSEGEAKVAKGEHITRKERRGRFWRKSERDPSKNEE
;
A
#
# COMPACT_ATOMS: atom_id res chain seq x y z
N MET A 1 -17.22 15.57 -14.49
CA MET A 1 -17.33 15.24 -13.05
C MET A 1 -17.52 13.75 -12.80
N ASP A 2 -18.40 13.05 -13.52
CA ASP A 2 -18.67 11.64 -13.22
C ASP A 2 -17.52 10.69 -13.52
N LYS A 3 -16.71 10.96 -14.55
CA LYS A 3 -15.46 10.21 -14.81
C LYS A 3 -14.49 10.30 -13.62
N MET A 4 -14.29 11.50 -13.08
CA MET A 4 -13.41 11.73 -11.92
C MET A 4 -13.95 11.02 -10.66
N ARG A 5 -15.28 11.01 -10.47
CA ARG A 5 -15.91 10.26 -9.37
C ARG A 5 -15.73 8.75 -9.52
N ALA A 6 -15.86 8.22 -10.74
CA ALA A 6 -15.64 6.81 -11.00
C ALA A 6 -14.19 6.40 -10.75
N GLU A 7 -13.25 7.25 -11.15
CA GLU A 7 -11.82 7.03 -10.91
C GLU A 7 -11.47 7.11 -9.42
N ALA A 8 -12.01 8.10 -8.70
CA ALA A 8 -11.87 8.20 -7.24
C ALA A 8 -12.40 6.95 -6.52
N ARG A 9 -13.53 6.39 -6.97
CA ARG A 9 -14.05 5.12 -6.42
C ARG A 9 -13.09 3.96 -6.65
N ARG A 10 -12.35 3.94 -7.77
CA ARG A 10 -11.34 2.91 -8.05
C ARG A 10 -10.14 3.02 -7.10
N PHE A 11 -9.71 4.23 -6.76
CA PHE A 11 -8.64 4.44 -5.78
C PHE A 11 -9.05 4.05 -4.36
N LEU A 12 -10.32 4.28 -4.01
CA LEU A 12 -10.91 3.92 -2.72
C LEU A 12 -11.37 2.45 -2.64
N ASN A 13 -10.93 1.60 -3.56
CA ASN A 13 -11.23 0.18 -3.50
C ASN A 13 -10.65 -0.42 -2.21
N PHE A 14 -11.47 -1.20 -1.53
CA PHE A 14 -11.19 -1.75 -0.22
C PHE A 14 -9.97 -2.69 -0.23
N VAL A 15 -9.12 -2.59 0.79
CA VAL A 15 -8.02 -3.54 1.00
C VAL A 15 -8.60 -4.79 1.69
N PRO A 16 -8.55 -5.97 1.05
CA PRO A 16 -9.17 -7.17 1.60
C PRO A 16 -8.51 -7.54 2.94
N LEU A 17 -9.34 -7.71 3.98
CA LEU A 17 -8.90 -8.25 5.26
C LEU A 17 -8.97 -9.77 5.19
N LYS A 18 -7.85 -10.45 5.45
CA LYS A 18 -7.78 -11.90 5.54
C LYS A 18 -7.34 -12.32 6.94
N GLU A 19 -7.73 -13.52 7.33
CA GLU A 19 -7.19 -14.15 8.53
C GLU A 19 -5.71 -14.51 8.32
N PRO A 20 -4.86 -14.38 9.36
CA PRO A 20 -3.47 -14.79 9.27
C PRO A 20 -3.32 -16.25 8.84
N ARG A 21 -2.50 -16.52 7.82
CA ARG A 21 -2.17 -17.88 7.39
C ARG A 21 -1.42 -18.64 8.46
N SER A 22 -1.66 -19.96 8.54
CA SER A 22 -0.96 -20.83 9.48
C SER A 22 0.54 -20.91 9.17
N GLN A 23 1.36 -20.98 10.21
CA GLN A 23 2.82 -21.18 10.11
C GLN A 23 3.20 -22.65 10.28
N GLU A 24 2.21 -23.55 10.30
CA GLU A 24 2.45 -24.98 10.41
C GLU A 24 3.27 -25.50 9.22
N VAL A 25 4.27 -26.31 9.56
CA VAL A 25 5.15 -26.96 8.58
C VAL A 25 4.84 -28.45 8.55
N THR A 26 4.77 -29.01 7.35
CA THR A 26 4.56 -30.43 7.15
C THR A 26 5.91 -31.10 6.96
N VAL A 27 6.20 -32.11 7.78
CA VAL A 27 7.42 -32.92 7.67
C VAL A 27 7.23 -33.96 6.57
N LEU A 28 8.10 -33.95 5.58
CA LEU A 28 8.07 -34.84 4.42
C LEU A 28 8.90 -36.11 4.67
N SER A 29 10.09 -35.97 5.26
CA SER A 29 10.96 -37.10 5.62
C SER A 29 11.82 -36.78 6.84
N ARG A 30 12.33 -37.82 7.51
CA ARG A 30 13.29 -37.71 8.60
C ARG A 30 14.43 -38.68 8.35
N ASP A 31 15.61 -38.13 8.04
CA ASP A 31 16.78 -38.90 7.64
C ASP A 31 17.90 -38.67 8.67
N PRO A 32 17.94 -39.42 9.79
CA PRO A 32 18.88 -39.16 10.88
C PRO A 32 20.34 -39.43 10.51
N GLU A 33 20.61 -40.19 9.44
CA GLU A 33 21.96 -40.52 8.97
C GLU A 33 22.72 -39.31 8.42
N ILE A 34 21.99 -38.29 7.96
CA ILE A 34 22.55 -37.04 7.43
C ILE A 34 22.49 -35.91 8.46
N ALA A 35 22.10 -36.20 9.71
CA ALA A 35 22.07 -35.22 10.79
C ALA A 35 23.50 -34.71 11.07
N GLY A 36 23.64 -33.39 11.19
CA GLY A 36 24.95 -32.75 11.43
C GLY A 36 25.88 -32.76 10.22
N PHE A 37 25.37 -32.98 8.99
CA PHE A 37 26.17 -32.86 7.77
C PHE A 37 26.71 -31.44 7.55
N ASP A 38 25.91 -30.42 7.87
CA ASP A 38 26.31 -29.01 7.85
C ASP A 38 25.70 -28.26 9.05
N ASN A 39 26.26 -27.09 9.39
CA ASN A 39 25.77 -26.22 10.46
C ASN A 39 24.59 -25.35 10.02
N SER A 40 24.27 -25.33 8.73
CA SER A 40 23.22 -24.49 8.14
C SER A 40 22.10 -25.33 7.52
N LYS A 41 20.89 -24.76 7.47
CA LYS A 41 19.76 -25.38 6.79
C LYS A 41 19.86 -25.17 5.27
N PHE A 42 19.49 -26.18 4.49
CA PHE A 42 19.41 -26.06 3.04
C PHE A 42 17.98 -25.76 2.61
N VAL A 43 17.80 -24.76 1.75
CA VAL A 43 16.49 -24.41 1.20
C VAL A 43 16.47 -24.73 -0.29
N PHE A 44 15.60 -25.64 -0.69
CA PHE A 44 15.41 -26.03 -2.08
C PHE A 44 14.14 -25.37 -2.61
N THR A 45 14.27 -24.67 -3.73
CA THR A 45 13.17 -23.94 -4.36
C THR A 45 13.03 -24.43 -5.79
N ASP A 46 11.81 -24.81 -6.18
CA ASP A 46 11.49 -25.08 -7.58
C ASP A 46 11.48 -23.76 -8.36
N ILE A 47 12.29 -23.67 -9.42
CA ILE A 47 12.42 -22.49 -10.29
C ILE A 47 11.70 -22.66 -11.63
N THR A 48 10.74 -23.57 -11.73
CA THR A 48 9.91 -23.74 -12.93
C THR A 48 9.14 -22.44 -13.26
N PHE A 49 9.16 -22.02 -14.53
CA PHE A 49 8.62 -20.73 -14.97
C PHE A 49 7.08 -20.68 -14.98
N ASP A 50 6.43 -21.83 -15.23
CA ASP A 50 4.97 -21.91 -15.37
C ASP A 50 4.21 -22.05 -14.03
N ALA A 51 4.93 -22.14 -12.91
CA ALA A 51 4.34 -22.20 -11.57
C ALA A 51 4.01 -20.78 -11.06
N THR A 52 2.83 -20.62 -10.47
CA THR A 52 2.47 -19.36 -9.79
C THR A 52 3.31 -19.17 -8.53
N ASP A 53 3.38 -17.93 -8.01
CA ASP A 53 4.09 -17.65 -6.76
C ASP A 53 3.57 -18.52 -5.60
N GLN A 54 2.27 -18.83 -5.56
CA GLN A 54 1.64 -19.62 -4.51
C GLN A 54 1.85 -21.13 -4.68
N ASP A 55 1.83 -21.63 -5.91
CA ASP A 55 1.92 -23.08 -6.20
C ASP A 55 3.38 -23.59 -6.19
N ARG A 56 4.35 -22.69 -6.05
CA ARG A 56 5.77 -23.03 -6.11
C ARG A 56 6.18 -23.87 -4.90
N THR A 57 6.84 -24.99 -5.14
CA THR A 57 7.31 -25.86 -4.06
C THR A 57 8.61 -25.31 -3.48
N VAL A 58 8.62 -25.08 -2.17
CA VAL A 58 9.82 -24.75 -1.40
C VAL A 58 9.92 -25.70 -0.21
N VAL A 59 11.05 -26.39 -0.11
CA VAL A 59 11.32 -27.34 0.98
C VAL A 59 12.62 -26.97 1.69
N VAL A 60 12.65 -27.25 2.98
CA VAL A 60 13.76 -26.92 3.87
C VAL A 60 14.28 -28.21 4.49
N ARG A 61 15.57 -28.44 4.35
CA ARG A 61 16.30 -29.48 5.06
C ARG A 61 16.96 -28.87 6.29
N GLU A 62 16.50 -29.29 7.45
CA GLU A 62 17.07 -28.89 8.73
C GLU A 62 18.38 -29.62 9.04
N VAL A 63 19.15 -29.07 9.97
CA VAL A 63 20.43 -29.62 10.44
C VAL A 63 20.26 -31.02 11.05
N ASP A 64 19.10 -31.30 11.63
CA ASP A 64 18.74 -32.61 12.22
C ASP A 64 18.43 -33.69 11.16
N GLY A 65 18.58 -33.39 9.87
CA GLY A 65 18.27 -34.30 8.76
C GLY A 65 16.78 -34.36 8.39
N THR A 66 15.93 -33.55 9.03
CA THR A 66 14.48 -33.48 8.73
C THR A 66 14.21 -32.66 7.47
N LEU A 67 13.44 -33.22 6.52
CA LEU A 67 12.89 -32.48 5.38
C LEU A 67 11.48 -32.01 5.72
N ARG A 68 11.24 -30.71 5.62
CA ARG A 68 9.91 -30.11 5.80
C ARG A 68 9.57 -29.15 4.68
N THR A 69 8.30 -28.79 4.58
CA THR A 69 7.89 -27.64 3.79
C THR A 69 8.40 -26.34 4.41
N ALA A 70 8.61 -25.32 3.56
CA ALA A 70 8.97 -23.99 4.02
C ALA A 70 7.84 -23.34 4.79
N THR A 71 8.18 -22.52 5.78
CA THR A 71 7.22 -21.59 6.37
C THR A 71 6.79 -20.55 5.33
N PRO A 72 5.62 -19.91 5.48
CA PRO A 72 5.15 -18.94 4.49
C PRO A 72 6.11 -17.75 4.30
N GLU A 73 6.81 -17.33 5.36
CA GLU A 73 7.84 -16.29 5.26
C GLU A 73 9.09 -16.77 4.50
N GLU A 74 9.57 -17.98 4.77
CA GLU A 74 10.69 -18.59 4.03
C GLU A 74 10.34 -18.73 2.55
N HIS A 75 9.12 -19.17 2.25
CA HIS A 75 8.61 -19.32 0.90
C HIS A 75 8.57 -18.00 0.14
N ASP A 76 7.94 -16.96 0.72
CA ASP A 76 7.88 -15.62 0.13
C ASP A 76 9.29 -15.03 -0.09
N ARG A 77 10.19 -15.22 0.88
CA ARG A 77 11.57 -14.72 0.81
C ARG A 77 12.36 -15.40 -0.32
N MET A 78 12.24 -16.72 -0.44
CA MET A 78 12.89 -17.47 -1.52
C MET A 78 12.33 -17.11 -2.88
N ASN A 79 11.02 -16.94 -2.99
CA ASN A 79 10.37 -16.51 -4.22
C ASN A 79 10.90 -15.16 -4.68
N ARG A 80 11.03 -14.17 -3.79
CA ARG A 80 11.60 -12.85 -4.11
C ARG A 80 13.07 -12.90 -4.50
N THR A 81 13.82 -13.88 -4.01
CA THR A 81 15.25 -14.05 -4.31
C THR A 81 15.46 -14.54 -5.73
N TYR A 82 14.62 -15.46 -6.21
CA TYR A 82 14.71 -15.99 -7.57
C TYR A 82 13.88 -15.18 -8.59
N TYR A 83 12.76 -14.60 -8.16
CA TYR A 83 11.87 -13.77 -8.97
C TYR A 83 11.84 -12.36 -8.41
N GLU A 84 12.82 -11.57 -8.85
CA GLU A 84 12.97 -10.19 -8.39
C GLU A 84 11.71 -9.37 -8.70
N LYS A 85 11.14 -8.78 -7.65
CA LYS A 85 10.12 -7.75 -7.75
C LYS A 85 10.80 -6.43 -7.41
N PRO A 86 11.06 -5.53 -8.39
CA PRO A 86 11.91 -4.35 -8.18
C PRO A 86 11.41 -3.42 -7.05
N ASN A 87 10.10 -3.45 -6.76
CA ASN A 87 9.47 -2.61 -5.76
C ASN A 87 9.13 -3.35 -4.44
N ARG A 88 9.61 -4.59 -4.26
CA ARG A 88 9.36 -5.40 -3.07
C ARG A 88 10.68 -6.07 -2.63
N PRO A 89 11.49 -5.40 -1.79
CA PRO A 89 12.76 -5.95 -1.36
C PRO A 89 12.59 -7.26 -0.57
N VAL A 90 13.69 -8.00 -0.44
CA VAL A 90 13.72 -9.26 0.33
C VAL A 90 13.56 -8.97 1.82
N PHE A 91 14.27 -7.96 2.33
CA PHE A 91 14.20 -7.55 3.72
C PHE A 91 13.08 -6.54 3.97
N PRO A 92 12.39 -6.62 5.12
CA PRO A 92 11.39 -5.64 5.49
C PRO A 92 12.02 -4.25 5.64
N PRO A 93 11.37 -3.20 5.10
CA PRO A 93 11.71 -1.82 5.39
C PRO A 93 11.72 -1.50 6.90
N PRO A 94 12.67 -0.69 7.39
CA PRO A 94 12.72 -0.31 8.82
C PRO A 94 11.49 0.44 9.33
N VAL A 95 10.70 1.06 8.45
CA VAL A 95 9.50 1.83 8.83
C VAL A 95 8.40 0.97 9.47
N PHE A 96 8.45 -0.35 9.29
CA PHE A 96 7.47 -1.27 9.87
C PHE A 96 7.77 -1.62 11.34
N GLU A 97 8.94 -1.21 11.85
CA GLU A 97 9.39 -1.49 13.21
C GLU A 97 9.62 -0.17 13.98
N ASP A 98 9.44 -0.22 15.30
CA ASP A 98 9.79 0.89 16.18
C ASP A 98 11.33 1.00 16.29
N PRO A 99 11.91 2.21 16.35
CA PRO A 99 11.26 3.50 16.61
C PRO A 99 10.73 4.24 15.37
N TYR A 100 11.03 3.76 14.16
CA TYR A 100 10.70 4.47 12.92
C TYR A 100 9.20 4.49 12.63
N LEU A 101 8.50 3.41 12.99
CA LEU A 101 7.05 3.35 12.91
C LEU A 101 6.43 4.46 13.76
N GLU A 102 6.81 4.56 15.04
CA GLU A 102 6.31 5.62 15.93
C GLU A 102 6.56 7.03 15.36
N ASP A 103 7.76 7.30 14.84
CA ASP A 103 8.11 8.58 14.21
C ASP A 103 7.25 8.90 12.96
N ALA A 104 6.99 7.91 12.11
CA ALA A 104 6.09 8.07 10.96
C ALA A 104 4.65 8.39 11.41
N LEU A 105 4.14 7.69 12.43
CA LEU A 105 2.80 7.92 12.96
C LEU A 105 2.67 9.27 13.67
N ASN A 106 3.72 9.73 14.36
CA ASN A 106 3.79 11.07 14.94
C ASN A 106 3.72 12.17 13.87
N ARG A 107 4.29 11.93 12.68
CA ARG A 107 4.19 12.81 11.50
C ARG A 107 2.87 12.68 10.74
N LYS A 108 1.93 11.87 11.23
CA LYS A 108 0.64 11.56 10.58
C LYS A 108 0.77 10.84 9.23
N GLU A 109 1.87 10.15 8.97
CA GLU A 109 2.12 9.41 7.72
C GLU A 109 1.49 8.00 7.73
N HIS A 110 0.29 7.86 8.30
CA HIS A 110 -0.39 6.57 8.47
C HIS A 110 -0.70 5.89 7.13
N GLU A 111 -1.20 6.67 6.16
CA GLU A 111 -1.50 6.17 4.81
C GLU A 111 -0.25 5.61 4.12
N PHE A 112 0.88 6.31 4.24
CA PHE A 112 2.16 5.90 3.66
C PHE A 112 2.61 4.54 4.20
N VAL A 113 2.56 4.34 5.53
CA VAL A 113 2.94 3.08 6.17
C VAL A 113 2.01 1.94 5.71
N LEU A 114 0.70 2.17 5.69
CA LEU A 114 -0.28 1.14 5.32
C LEU A 114 -0.22 0.79 3.82
N ASP A 115 0.00 1.77 2.95
CA ASP A 115 0.20 1.53 1.52
C ASP A 115 1.48 0.74 1.29
N TRP A 116 2.59 1.11 1.93
CA TRP A 116 3.82 0.36 1.79
C TRP A 116 3.69 -1.07 2.32
N ALA A 117 2.97 -1.26 3.43
CA ALA A 117 2.65 -2.58 3.97
C ALA A 117 1.88 -3.45 2.96
N CYS A 118 0.90 -2.88 2.26
CA CYS A 118 0.15 -3.59 1.22
C CYS A 118 0.99 -3.95 -0.01
N TRP A 119 2.07 -3.19 -0.29
CA TRP A 119 3.01 -3.50 -1.35
C TRP A 119 4.01 -4.57 -0.93
N PHE A 120 4.42 -4.58 0.34
CA PHE A 120 5.48 -5.46 0.85
C PHE A 120 4.98 -6.82 1.36
N PHE A 121 3.84 -6.88 2.03
CA PHE A 121 3.29 -8.12 2.57
C PHE A 121 2.14 -8.65 1.73
N GLU A 122 1.88 -9.95 1.85
CA GLU A 122 0.61 -10.53 1.41
C GLU A 122 -0.48 -10.22 2.46
N PRO A 123 -1.76 -10.09 2.05
CA PRO A 123 -2.84 -9.70 2.95
C PRO A 123 -3.16 -10.72 4.06
N ASP A 124 -2.76 -11.98 3.88
CA ASP A 124 -2.88 -13.07 4.86
C ASP A 124 -1.60 -13.26 5.70
N ASP A 125 -0.56 -12.45 5.49
CA ASP A 125 0.66 -12.57 6.25
C ASP A 125 0.44 -12.16 7.73
N PRO A 126 0.87 -12.96 8.72
CA PRO A 126 0.73 -12.60 10.13
C PRO A 126 1.45 -11.30 10.51
N ALA A 127 2.57 -10.97 9.86
CA ALA A 127 3.28 -9.71 10.11
C ALA A 127 2.48 -8.50 9.60
N TYR A 128 1.82 -8.65 8.45
CA TYR A 128 0.93 -7.61 7.92
C TYR A 128 -0.24 -7.34 8.86
N VAL A 129 -0.93 -8.39 9.29
CA VAL A 129 -2.10 -8.26 10.17
C VAL A 129 -1.71 -7.58 11.48
N LYS A 130 -0.58 -7.97 12.09
CA LYS A 130 -0.06 -7.34 13.31
C LYS A 130 0.27 -5.86 13.11
N LEU A 131 0.93 -5.51 12.02
CA LEU A 131 1.28 -4.11 11.70
C LEU A 131 0.02 -3.26 11.53
N VAL A 132 -0.95 -3.73 10.75
CA VAL A 132 -2.22 -3.01 10.50
C VAL A 132 -3.00 -2.82 11.81
N GLN A 133 -3.10 -3.85 12.65
CA GLN A 133 -3.73 -3.74 13.97
C GLN A 133 -3.03 -2.70 14.84
N CYS A 134 -1.70 -2.74 14.91
CA CYS A 134 -0.91 -1.78 15.69
C CYS A 134 -1.13 -0.33 15.22
N VAL A 135 -1.15 -0.10 13.89
CA VAL A 135 -1.41 1.23 13.34
C VAL A 135 -2.83 1.70 13.67
N PHE A 136 -3.83 0.82 13.54
CA PHE A 136 -5.22 1.17 13.88
C PHE A 136 -5.40 1.48 15.36
N ASP A 137 -4.82 0.69 16.24
CA ASP A 137 -4.88 0.92 17.69
C ASP A 137 -4.26 2.28 18.05
N ARG A 138 -3.10 2.63 17.47
CA ARG A 138 -2.48 3.95 17.66
C ARG A 138 -3.33 5.11 17.11
N VAL A 139 -4.02 4.91 15.98
CA VAL A 139 -4.97 5.92 15.45
C VAL A 139 -6.15 6.11 16.41
N ILE A 140 -6.68 5.03 16.98
CA ILE A 140 -7.80 5.07 17.92
C ILE A 140 -7.39 5.77 19.21
N GLU A 141 -6.20 5.47 19.74
CA GLU A 141 -5.64 6.10 20.94
C GLU A 141 -5.45 7.62 20.78
N LYS A 142 -4.94 8.06 19.62
CA LYS A 142 -4.73 9.49 19.32
C LYS A 142 -5.99 10.21 18.83
N GLY A 143 -6.98 9.47 18.31
CA GLY A 143 -8.17 10.04 17.68
C GLY A 143 -7.93 10.62 16.28
N ASP A 144 -6.83 10.26 15.61
CA ASP A 144 -6.41 10.79 14.29
C ASP A 144 -7.19 10.15 13.11
N PHE A 145 -8.49 9.93 13.25
CA PHE A 145 -9.34 9.30 12.23
C PHE A 145 -9.38 10.09 10.91
N ASP A 146 -9.08 11.39 10.95
CA ASP A 146 -8.98 12.26 9.77
C ASP A 146 -7.98 11.78 8.75
N VAL A 147 -6.83 11.29 9.22
CA VAL A 147 -5.72 10.90 8.35
C VAL A 147 -6.15 9.77 7.43
N LEU A 148 -6.93 8.82 7.96
CA LEU A 148 -7.37 7.65 7.20
C LEU A 148 -8.74 7.83 6.55
N HIS A 149 -9.55 8.80 6.96
CA HIS A 149 -10.96 8.93 6.54
C HIS A 149 -11.18 8.89 5.02
N SER A 150 -10.32 9.55 4.26
CA SER A 150 -10.44 9.67 2.80
C SER A 150 -9.49 8.73 2.04
N THR A 151 -9.06 7.64 2.69
CA THR A 151 -8.14 6.65 2.14
C THR A 151 -8.84 5.31 1.93
N ARG A 152 -8.22 4.42 1.15
CA ARG A 152 -8.71 3.05 0.94
C ARG A 152 -8.72 2.19 2.22
N HIS A 153 -7.92 2.57 3.21
CA HIS A 153 -7.76 1.84 4.48
C HIS A 153 -8.87 2.15 5.48
N PHE A 154 -9.64 3.22 5.26
CA PHE A 154 -10.70 3.62 6.18
C PHE A 154 -11.70 2.50 6.43
N GLY A 155 -12.15 1.87 5.35
CA GLY A 155 -13.11 0.78 5.45
C GLY A 155 -12.58 -0.39 6.28
N THR A 156 -11.31 -0.74 6.11
CA THR A 156 -10.66 -1.83 6.86
C THR A 156 -10.59 -1.50 8.35
N MET A 157 -10.27 -0.25 8.70
CA MET A 157 -10.28 0.23 10.09
C MET A 157 -11.70 0.21 10.69
N VAL A 158 -12.70 0.67 9.95
CA VAL A 158 -14.12 0.63 10.40
C VAL A 158 -14.56 -0.80 10.65
N PHE A 159 -14.19 -1.72 9.75
CA PHE A 159 -14.52 -3.14 9.88
C PHE A 159 -13.79 -3.78 11.08
N TYR A 160 -12.51 -3.47 11.29
CA TYR A 160 -11.75 -3.90 12.46
C TYR A 160 -12.39 -3.45 13.78
N LEU A 161 -12.75 -2.17 13.88
CA LEU A 161 -13.45 -1.62 15.04
C LEU A 161 -14.78 -2.32 15.30
N ALA A 162 -15.54 -2.59 14.24
CA ALA A 162 -16.85 -3.18 14.34
C ALA A 162 -16.78 -4.68 14.76
N LEU A 163 -15.83 -5.42 14.20
CA LEU A 163 -15.55 -6.80 14.61
C LEU A 163 -15.21 -6.89 16.10
N ASN A 164 -14.36 -5.99 16.59
CA ASN A 164 -13.93 -5.95 17.99
C ASN A 164 -14.95 -5.32 18.95
N GLY A 165 -16.04 -4.74 18.45
CA GLY A 165 -17.03 -4.04 19.26
C GLY A 165 -16.57 -2.70 19.83
N ASN A 166 -15.45 -2.14 19.34
CA ASN A 166 -14.88 -0.87 19.80
C ASN A 166 -15.29 0.32 18.91
N ILE A 167 -16.59 0.44 18.59
CA ILE A 167 -17.12 1.54 17.78
C ILE A 167 -17.25 2.93 18.45
N PRO A 168 -17.27 3.10 19.81
CA PRO A 168 -17.50 4.41 20.43
C PRO A 168 -16.53 5.53 20.01
N PRO A 169 -15.21 5.30 19.87
CA PRO A 169 -14.28 6.34 19.42
C PRO A 169 -14.65 6.92 18.05
N LEU A 170 -15.02 6.05 17.11
CA LEU A 170 -15.41 6.46 15.76
C LEU A 170 -16.79 7.13 15.74
N LEU A 171 -17.72 6.70 16.61
CA LEU A 171 -19.01 7.37 16.78
C LEU A 171 -18.87 8.80 17.29
N ASN A 172 -17.93 9.07 18.19
CA ASN A 172 -17.62 10.45 18.59
C ASN A 172 -17.07 11.26 17.44
N PHE A 173 -16.14 10.70 16.67
CA PHE A 173 -15.56 11.40 15.53
C PHE A 173 -16.63 11.84 14.51
N PHE A 174 -17.62 10.97 14.23
CA PHE A 174 -18.75 11.34 13.36
C PHE A 174 -19.73 12.30 14.04
N GLY A 175 -20.05 12.07 15.32
CA GLY A 175 -20.94 12.91 16.12
C GLY A 175 -20.43 14.33 16.27
N ALA A 176 -19.13 14.50 16.55
CA ALA A 176 -18.45 15.79 16.62
C ALA A 176 -18.56 16.58 15.31
N ARG A 177 -18.73 15.91 14.16
CA ARG A 177 -18.89 16.53 12.83
C ARG A 177 -20.34 16.71 12.39
N GLY A 178 -21.29 16.33 13.26
CA GLY A 178 -22.71 16.29 12.93
C GLY A 178 -23.09 15.29 11.84
N ARG A 179 -22.26 14.27 11.60
CA ARG A 179 -22.49 13.24 10.57
C ARG A 179 -23.36 12.11 11.10
N LEU A 180 -24.62 12.44 11.37
CA LEU A 180 -25.58 11.51 11.97
C LEU A 180 -25.86 10.28 11.09
N HIS A 181 -25.85 10.47 9.78
CA HIS A 181 -26.04 9.37 8.83
C HIS A 181 -24.94 8.30 8.95
N ASP A 182 -23.67 8.74 9.04
CA ASP A 182 -22.52 7.87 9.19
C ASP A 182 -22.56 7.13 10.55
N CYS A 183 -22.96 7.82 11.63
CA CYS A 183 -23.22 7.19 12.93
C CYS A 183 -24.27 6.07 12.83
N ALA A 184 -25.40 6.34 12.18
CA ALA A 184 -26.46 5.36 12.03
C ALA A 184 -26.01 4.14 11.18
N ASN A 185 -25.24 4.38 10.12
CA ASN A 185 -24.65 3.31 9.31
C ASN A 185 -23.67 2.43 10.11
N LEU A 186 -22.84 3.04 10.96
CA LEU A 186 -21.93 2.30 11.84
C LEU A 186 -22.70 1.43 12.85
N VAL A 187 -23.78 1.95 13.42
CA VAL A 187 -24.65 1.17 14.33
C VAL A 187 -25.33 0.02 13.59
N ARG A 188 -25.80 0.24 12.35
CA ARG A 188 -26.36 -0.82 11.49
C ARG A 188 -25.32 -1.90 11.18
N LEU A 189 -24.09 -1.52 10.86
CA LEU A 189 -22.98 -2.45 10.62
C LEU A 189 -22.71 -3.30 11.88
N GLN A 190 -22.60 -2.66 13.04
CA GLN A 190 -22.35 -3.36 14.29
C GLN A 190 -23.47 -4.36 14.62
N LYS A 191 -24.72 -3.97 14.42
CA LYS A 191 -25.89 -4.85 14.62
C LYS A 191 -25.89 -6.03 13.65
N THR A 192 -25.38 -5.85 12.44
CA THR A 192 -25.24 -6.92 11.44
C THR A 192 -24.18 -7.94 11.85
N LEU A 193 -23.08 -7.48 12.44
CA LEU A 193 -22.00 -8.35 12.93
C LEU A 193 -22.32 -9.03 14.26
N HIS A 194 -23.04 -8.34 15.15
CA HIS A 194 -23.38 -8.81 16.50
C HIS A 194 -24.90 -8.81 16.70
N PRO A 195 -25.62 -9.87 16.26
CA PRO A 195 -27.08 -9.90 16.24
C PRO A 195 -27.72 -9.93 17.63
N ASP A 196 -26.99 -10.33 18.68
CA ASP A 196 -27.46 -10.52 20.06
C ASP A 196 -27.94 -9.22 20.75
N TRP A 197 -27.77 -8.08 20.09
CA TRP A 197 -28.25 -6.80 20.57
C TRP A 197 -29.78 -6.74 20.66
N ARG A 198 -30.31 -6.22 21.77
CA ARG A 198 -31.74 -6.25 22.08
C ARG A 198 -32.64 -5.36 21.22
N PHE A 199 -32.10 -4.49 20.37
CA PHE A 199 -32.91 -3.63 19.49
C PHE A 199 -33.05 -4.18 18.08
N VAL A 200 -34.26 -4.04 17.53
CA VAL A 200 -34.58 -4.29 16.13
C VAL A 200 -34.48 -2.96 15.40
N ILE A 201 -33.64 -2.89 14.37
CA ILE A 201 -33.60 -1.75 13.45
C ILE A 201 -34.62 -2.04 12.35
N ASN A 202 -35.68 -1.25 12.26
CA ASN A 202 -36.60 -1.35 11.13
C ASN A 202 -36.11 -0.43 9.99
N SER A 203 -36.40 -0.81 8.75
CA SER A 203 -35.99 -0.04 7.56
C SER A 203 -36.55 1.38 7.50
N GLY A 204 -37.58 1.70 8.30
CA GLY A 204 -38.19 3.03 8.41
C GLY A 204 -37.73 3.86 9.61
N ASP A 205 -36.80 3.37 10.43
CA ASP A 205 -36.31 4.13 11.59
C ASP A 205 -35.41 5.28 11.15
N THR A 206 -35.67 6.48 11.69
CA THR A 206 -34.84 7.67 11.47
C THR A 206 -33.44 7.48 12.07
N ASP A 207 -32.41 8.01 11.40
CA ASP A 207 -31.01 7.92 11.84
C ASP A 207 -30.82 8.43 13.29
N LEU A 208 -31.52 9.50 13.69
CA LEU A 208 -31.50 10.03 15.06
C LEU A 208 -31.98 9.01 16.10
N LYS A 209 -33.07 8.30 15.80
CA LYS A 209 -33.65 7.29 16.68
C LYS A 209 -32.68 6.13 16.88
N ILE A 210 -32.08 5.63 15.79
CA ILE A 210 -31.12 4.52 15.81
C ILE A 210 -29.93 4.84 16.72
N VAL A 211 -29.35 6.03 16.55
CA VAL A 211 -28.20 6.46 17.34
C VAL A 211 -28.59 6.70 18.80
N THR A 212 -29.76 7.31 19.05
CA THR A 212 -30.24 7.57 20.42
C THR A 212 -30.53 6.27 21.19
N ASP A 213 -31.14 5.29 20.52
CA ASP A 213 -31.44 3.98 21.11
C ASP A 213 -30.16 3.21 21.41
N PHE A 214 -29.16 3.32 20.54
CA PHE A 214 -27.82 2.77 20.78
C PHE A 214 -27.17 3.37 22.04
N VAL A 215 -27.18 4.70 22.18
CA VAL A 215 -26.60 5.41 23.34
C VAL A 215 -27.32 5.03 24.65
N LYS A 216 -28.65 4.92 24.63
CA LYS A 216 -29.45 4.55 25.82
C LYS A 216 -29.12 3.15 26.33
N GLN A 217 -28.91 2.19 25.43
CA GLN A 217 -28.63 0.80 25.78
C GLN A 217 -27.18 0.58 26.20
N ASN A 218 -26.25 1.33 25.60
CA ASN A 218 -24.82 1.23 25.87
C ASN A 218 -24.36 2.25 26.90
N ALA A 219 -25.02 2.26 28.07
CA ALA A 219 -24.68 3.16 29.17
C ALA A 219 -23.21 3.01 29.64
N ARG A 220 -22.58 1.86 29.38
CA ARG A 220 -21.16 1.59 29.66
C ARG A 220 -20.21 2.48 28.85
N HIS A 221 -20.61 2.89 27.65
CA HIS A 221 -19.81 3.71 26.74
C HIS A 221 -20.15 5.21 26.85
N ARG A 222 -20.98 5.60 27.82
CA ARG A 222 -21.46 6.98 27.95
C ARG A 222 -20.34 7.99 28.19
N GLU A 223 -19.30 7.60 28.92
CA GLU A 223 -18.11 8.43 29.15
C GLU A 223 -17.22 8.55 27.92
N GLN A 224 -17.19 7.52 27.08
CA GLN A 224 -16.50 7.58 25.80
C GLN A 224 -17.29 8.52 24.87
N LEU A 225 -18.62 8.37 24.79
CA LEU A 225 -19.50 9.08 23.84
C LEU A 225 -19.79 10.57 24.15
N LYS A 226 -18.83 11.32 24.71
CA LYS A 226 -19.03 12.72 25.13
C LYS A 226 -19.46 13.63 23.98
N ASP A 227 -18.73 13.60 22.87
CA ASP A 227 -18.96 14.51 21.74
C ASP A 227 -20.26 14.18 21.02
N LEU A 228 -20.57 12.89 20.85
CA LEU A 228 -21.84 12.46 20.30
C LEU A 228 -23.01 12.92 21.18
N ASN A 229 -22.89 12.81 22.50
CA ASN A 229 -23.93 13.27 23.42
C ASN A 229 -24.10 14.79 23.42
N ALA A 230 -23.02 15.56 23.26
CA ALA A 230 -23.07 17.00 23.11
C ALA A 230 -23.78 17.38 21.80
N PHE A 231 -23.46 16.71 20.69
CA PHE A 231 -24.14 16.91 19.41
C PHE A 231 -25.64 16.58 19.50
N LEU A 232 -26.02 15.46 20.12
CA LEU A 232 -27.42 15.04 20.23
C LEU A 232 -28.28 15.98 21.09
N LYS A 233 -27.68 16.67 22.08
CA LYS A 233 -28.40 17.58 22.98
C LYS A 233 -28.42 19.02 22.47
N ASP A 234 -27.26 19.51 22.06
CA ASP A 234 -27.00 20.93 21.86
C ASP A 234 -26.71 21.26 20.38
N GLY A 235 -26.55 20.25 19.52
CA GLY A 235 -26.22 20.43 18.10
C GLY A 235 -24.79 20.94 17.86
N VAL A 236 -23.92 20.88 18.86
CA VAL A 236 -22.56 21.41 18.80
C VAL A 236 -21.70 20.56 17.87
N VAL A 237 -21.01 21.21 16.93
CA VAL A 237 -20.11 20.59 15.95
C VAL A 237 -18.70 21.16 16.15
N ILE A 238 -17.72 20.28 16.26
CA ILE A 238 -16.29 20.64 16.34
C ILE A 238 -15.73 20.68 14.92
N PRO A 239 -15.15 21.81 14.47
CA PRO A 239 -14.49 21.89 13.17
C PRO A 239 -13.29 20.93 13.10
N SER A 240 -13.11 20.26 11.97
CA SER A 240 -11.96 19.39 11.74
C SER A 240 -10.67 20.21 11.62
N THR A 241 -9.63 19.85 12.39
CA THR A 241 -8.30 20.51 12.39
C THR A 241 -7.57 20.36 11.04
N SER A 242 -7.99 19.45 10.17
CA SER A 242 -7.38 19.18 8.85
C SER A 242 -7.68 20.23 7.77
N GLN A 243 -8.34 21.34 8.12
CA GLN A 243 -8.59 22.48 7.21
C GLN A 243 -8.09 23.83 7.75
N GLU A 244 -7.32 23.86 8.84
CA GLU A 244 -6.57 25.05 9.20
C GLU A 244 -5.29 25.10 8.37
N VAL A 245 -5.42 25.57 7.12
CA VAL A 245 -4.31 26.29 6.49
C VAL A 245 -4.08 27.51 7.39
N PRO A 246 -2.88 27.77 7.92
CA PRO A 246 -2.64 28.99 8.68
C PRO A 246 -2.98 30.16 7.76
N SER A 247 -4.07 30.85 8.07
CA SER A 247 -4.47 32.08 7.42
C SER A 247 -3.54 33.19 7.90
N ASP A 248 -2.32 33.21 7.37
CA ASP A 248 -1.55 34.43 7.31
C ASP A 248 -2.33 35.38 6.39
N GLU A 249 -3.05 36.33 7.00
CA GLU A 249 -3.63 37.48 6.30
C GLU A 249 -2.51 38.31 5.68
N LYS A 250 -2.03 37.90 4.51
CA LYS A 250 -1.36 38.79 3.56
C LYS A 250 -2.36 39.14 2.47
N LYS A 251 -2.66 40.43 2.38
CA LYS A 251 -3.47 41.10 1.35
C LYS A 251 -3.27 40.47 -0.04
N PRO A 252 -4.31 40.38 -0.89
CA PRO A 252 -4.19 39.73 -2.20
C PRO A 252 -3.32 40.61 -3.11
N GLY A 253 -2.02 40.35 -3.12
CA GLY A 253 -1.16 40.70 -4.23
C GLY A 253 -1.53 39.79 -5.40
N ASN A 254 -1.71 40.38 -6.57
CA ASN A 254 -2.06 39.74 -7.82
C ASN A 254 -1.10 38.55 -8.11
N ILE A 255 -1.49 37.31 -7.78
CA ILE A 255 -0.74 36.12 -8.18
C ILE A 255 -1.14 35.82 -9.62
N GLU A 256 -0.35 36.31 -10.57
CA GLU A 256 -0.45 35.87 -11.95
C GLU A 256 -0.30 34.35 -12.01
N LYS A 257 -1.30 33.67 -12.60
CA LYS A 257 -1.19 32.26 -12.93
C LYS A 257 -0.06 32.11 -13.96
N VAL A 258 1.11 31.69 -13.51
CA VAL A 258 2.25 31.42 -14.41
C VAL A 258 1.97 30.14 -15.18
N THR A 259 1.47 30.27 -16.40
CA THR A 259 1.43 29.18 -17.38
C THR A 259 2.85 28.93 -17.89
N VAL A 260 3.28 27.66 -17.83
CA VAL A 260 4.62 27.24 -18.26
C VAL A 260 4.59 26.96 -19.76
N ASP A 261 5.06 27.92 -20.55
CA ASP A 261 5.27 27.77 -22.00
C ASP A 261 6.72 27.38 -22.32
N ALA A 262 6.96 26.83 -23.51
CA ALA A 262 8.29 26.40 -23.97
C ALA A 262 9.33 27.53 -23.99
N SER A 263 8.89 28.78 -24.14
CA SER A 263 9.71 29.99 -24.05
C SER A 263 10.02 30.40 -22.61
N ASN A 264 9.12 30.10 -21.66
CA ASN A 264 9.24 30.52 -20.27
C ASN A 264 10.08 29.55 -19.43
N ILE A 265 10.15 28.29 -19.85
CA ILE A 265 10.72 27.21 -19.03
C ILE A 265 12.21 27.34 -18.69
N ARG A 266 12.96 28.07 -19.52
CA ARG A 266 14.40 28.30 -19.34
C ARG A 266 14.74 29.63 -18.67
N GLY A 267 13.77 30.53 -18.56
CA GLY A 267 13.97 31.88 -18.05
C GLY A 267 13.65 32.00 -16.56
N ARG A 268 13.99 33.15 -15.97
CA ARG A 268 13.65 33.48 -14.58
C ARG A 268 12.15 33.51 -14.30
N SER A 269 11.33 33.73 -15.32
CA SER A 269 9.87 33.68 -15.25
C SER A 269 9.29 32.26 -15.28
N GLY A 270 10.15 31.25 -15.45
CA GLY A 270 9.80 29.83 -15.45
C GLY A 270 9.84 29.20 -14.05
N PRO A 271 9.64 27.87 -13.95
CA PRO A 271 9.51 27.19 -12.66
C PRO A 271 10.79 27.19 -11.82
N LEU A 272 11.96 27.43 -12.42
CA LEU A 272 13.23 27.51 -11.69
C LEU A 272 13.52 28.91 -11.09
N GLY A 273 12.79 29.96 -11.48
CA GLY A 273 13.06 31.30 -10.95
C GLY A 273 14.50 31.75 -11.18
N ASP A 274 15.10 32.37 -10.17
CA ASP A 274 16.50 32.83 -10.18
C ASP A 274 17.53 31.68 -10.27
N LEU A 275 17.13 30.43 -9.99
CA LEU A 275 18.02 29.25 -10.14
C LEU A 275 18.30 28.90 -11.60
N SER A 276 17.54 29.46 -12.56
CA SER A 276 17.80 29.31 -14.00
C SER A 276 19.18 29.83 -14.42
N GLU A 277 19.83 30.68 -13.63
CA GLU A 277 21.17 31.20 -13.93
C GLU A 277 22.29 30.23 -13.56
N GLN A 278 22.02 29.30 -12.65
CA GLN A 278 23.00 28.31 -12.18
C GLN A 278 22.87 26.97 -12.90
N TYR A 279 21.69 26.67 -13.46
CA TYR A 279 21.37 25.37 -14.05
C TYR A 279 20.88 25.53 -15.49
N ASP A 280 21.59 24.91 -16.44
CA ASP A 280 21.18 24.89 -17.84
C ASP A 280 20.11 23.80 -18.07
N VAL A 281 18.91 24.22 -18.47
CA VAL A 281 17.75 23.33 -18.66
C VAL A 281 17.60 22.98 -20.14
N LYS A 282 17.89 21.72 -20.49
CA LYS A 282 17.66 21.19 -21.85
C LYS A 282 16.28 20.56 -21.97
N VAL A 283 15.50 21.04 -22.94
CA VAL A 283 14.22 20.42 -23.32
C VAL A 283 14.53 19.33 -24.35
N CYS A 284 14.42 18.07 -23.94
CA CYS A 284 14.59 16.93 -24.84
C CYS A 284 13.23 16.48 -25.38
N SER A 285 12.96 16.74 -26.67
CA SER A 285 11.80 16.16 -27.35
C SER A 285 12.08 14.71 -27.73
N PHE A 286 11.47 13.75 -27.03
CA PHE A 286 11.47 12.36 -27.47
C PHE A 286 10.47 12.20 -28.61
N CYS A 287 10.98 12.08 -29.85
CA CYS A 287 10.16 11.70 -30.99
C CYS A 287 10.12 10.16 -31.04
N THR A 288 9.05 9.54 -30.53
CA THR A 288 8.81 8.10 -30.74
C THR A 288 8.07 7.89 -32.06
N PRO A 289 8.48 6.93 -32.92
CA PRO A 289 7.74 6.60 -34.13
C PRO A 289 6.47 5.83 -33.76
N SER A 290 5.33 6.42 -34.13
CA SER A 290 3.99 5.82 -34.35
C SER A 290 3.74 4.42 -33.78
N LEU A 291 3.10 4.36 -32.60
CA LEU A 291 2.18 3.29 -32.23
C LEU A 291 1.03 3.91 -31.43
N SER A 292 -0.18 3.70 -31.96
CA SER A 292 -1.45 4.22 -31.45
C SER A 292 -1.75 3.73 -30.03
N LEU A 293 -1.75 4.64 -29.05
CA LEU A 293 -2.30 4.45 -27.70
C LEU A 293 -3.05 5.74 -27.28
N PRO A 294 -4.13 5.65 -26.48
CA PRO A 294 -5.03 6.76 -26.20
C PRO A 294 -4.42 7.82 -25.27
N PRO A 295 -4.91 9.08 -25.29
CA PRO A 295 -4.15 10.23 -24.83
C PRO A 295 -4.53 10.63 -23.40
N LEU A 296 -3.91 10.06 -22.38
CA LEU A 296 -3.93 10.64 -21.02
C LEU A 296 -2.70 10.16 -20.25
N LEU A 297 -1.56 10.81 -20.48
CA LEU A 297 -0.40 10.88 -19.58
C LEU A 297 0.65 11.80 -20.24
N PHE A 298 0.37 13.10 -20.25
CA PHE A 298 1.42 14.11 -20.44
C PHE A 298 1.99 14.44 -19.05
N SER A 299 2.86 13.56 -18.55
CA SER A 299 3.78 13.92 -17.46
C SER A 299 5.09 14.33 -18.11
N ILE A 300 5.39 15.63 -18.10
CA ILE A 300 6.71 16.12 -18.49
C ILE A 300 7.67 15.73 -17.37
N LEU A 301 8.44 14.65 -17.56
CA LEU A 301 9.59 14.35 -16.72
C LEU A 301 10.70 15.36 -17.05
N TYR A 302 11.05 16.21 -16.09
CA TYR A 302 12.24 17.06 -16.17
C TYR A 302 13.42 16.34 -15.55
N GLN A 303 14.46 16.10 -16.34
CA GLN A 303 15.74 15.62 -15.86
C GLN A 303 16.68 16.82 -15.70
N VAL A 304 16.97 17.21 -14.46
CA VAL A 304 17.97 18.25 -14.15
C VAL A 304 19.33 17.56 -14.08
N VAL A 305 20.23 17.88 -15.02
CA VAL A 305 21.59 17.31 -15.08
C VAL A 305 22.59 18.39 -14.67
N LYS A 306 23.35 18.14 -13.60
CA LYS A 306 24.52 18.96 -13.20
C LYS A 306 25.67 18.62 -14.14
N SER A 307 26.25 19.61 -14.81
CA SER A 307 27.39 19.39 -15.71
C SER A 307 28.68 19.23 -14.91
N GLU A 308 29.21 18.02 -14.82
CA GLU A 308 30.62 17.76 -14.46
C GLU A 308 31.27 17.00 -15.62
N GLY A 309 32.41 17.54 -16.10
CA GLY A 309 33.52 16.88 -16.80
C GLY A 309 33.24 15.82 -17.88
N GLU A 310 33.67 16.12 -19.11
CA GLU A 310 33.68 15.23 -20.27
C GLU A 310 34.22 13.81 -19.99
N ALA A 311 33.43 12.77 -20.28
CA ALA A 311 33.90 11.40 -20.45
C ALA A 311 33.29 10.77 -21.71
N LYS A 312 34.16 10.11 -22.49
CA LYS A 312 33.96 9.63 -23.86
C LYS A 312 32.84 8.59 -23.98
N VAL A 313 31.97 8.78 -24.97
CA VAL A 313 30.92 7.84 -25.37
C VAL A 313 31.52 6.64 -26.10
N ALA A 314 31.39 5.44 -25.53
CA ALA A 314 31.60 4.18 -26.23
C ALA A 314 30.34 3.85 -27.07
N LYS A 315 30.50 3.69 -28.38
CA LYS A 315 29.42 3.21 -29.28
C LYS A 315 29.23 1.70 -29.08
N GLY A 316 28.11 1.31 -28.48
CA GLY A 316 27.60 -0.06 -28.51
C GLY A 316 26.46 -0.16 -29.53
N GLU A 317 26.61 -1.01 -30.54
CA GLU A 317 25.57 -1.32 -31.51
C GLU A 317 24.39 -2.07 -30.86
N HIS A 318 23.18 -1.57 -31.07
CA HIS A 318 21.94 -2.21 -30.65
C HIS A 318 21.58 -3.33 -31.65
N ILE A 319 21.92 -4.57 -31.32
CA ILE A 319 21.47 -5.76 -32.08
C ILE A 319 20.03 -6.10 -31.67
N THR A 320 19.13 -6.22 -32.65
CA THR A 320 17.70 -6.49 -32.39
C THR A 320 17.41 -7.97 -32.12
N ARG A 321 16.33 -8.23 -31.37
CA ARG A 321 15.88 -9.56 -30.88
C ARG A 321 15.64 -10.62 -31.99
N LYS A 322 15.54 -10.21 -33.27
CA LYS A 322 15.39 -11.12 -34.42
C LYS A 322 16.72 -11.71 -34.91
N GLU A 323 17.85 -11.02 -34.73
CA GLU A 323 19.17 -11.49 -35.22
C GLU A 323 19.84 -12.51 -34.29
N ARG A 324 19.43 -12.58 -33.01
CA ARG A 324 19.92 -13.61 -32.08
C ARG A 324 19.35 -15.00 -32.35
N ARG A 325 18.13 -15.10 -32.90
CA ARG A 325 17.49 -16.40 -33.19
C ARG A 325 18.08 -17.15 -34.39
N GLY A 326 18.69 -16.44 -35.35
CA GLY A 326 19.31 -17.06 -36.52
C GLY A 326 20.73 -17.60 -36.30
N ARG A 327 21.39 -17.24 -35.19
CA ARG A 327 22.81 -17.58 -34.96
C ARG A 327 23.02 -18.78 -34.01
N PHE A 328 21.95 -19.26 -33.36
CA PHE A 328 22.00 -20.41 -32.45
C PHE A 328 21.64 -21.75 -33.14
N TRP A 329 20.96 -21.71 -34.29
CA TRP A 329 20.51 -22.89 -35.05
C TRP A 329 21.43 -23.30 -36.22
N ARG A 330 22.72 -22.96 -36.17
CA ARG A 330 23.71 -23.37 -37.21
C ARG A 330 25.01 -23.97 -36.65
N LYS A 331 25.00 -24.50 -35.42
CA LYS A 331 26.21 -25.07 -34.82
C LYS A 331 26.06 -26.44 -34.15
N SER A 332 25.02 -27.20 -34.49
CA SER A 332 24.87 -28.60 -34.04
C SER A 332 24.28 -29.51 -35.12
N GLU A 333 24.92 -29.54 -36.29
CA GLU A 333 24.87 -30.73 -37.16
C GLU A 333 26.32 -31.10 -37.44
N ARG A 334 26.83 -32.03 -36.62
CA ARG A 334 28.01 -32.83 -36.94
C ARG A 334 27.51 -34.26 -37.10
N ASP A 335 27.55 -34.73 -38.35
CA ASP A 335 27.14 -36.05 -38.80
C ASP A 335 27.81 -37.20 -38.02
N PRO A 336 27.07 -38.26 -37.66
CA PRO A 336 27.64 -39.55 -37.37
C PRO A 336 27.35 -40.50 -38.54
N SER A 337 28.16 -40.44 -39.59
CA SER A 337 28.30 -41.57 -40.52
C SER A 337 29.66 -41.53 -41.21
N LYS A 338 30.56 -42.42 -40.77
CA LYS A 338 31.60 -43.12 -41.54
C LYS A 338 32.57 -43.78 -40.57
N ASN A 339 32.47 -45.10 -40.46
CA ASN A 339 33.60 -46.02 -40.35
C ASN A 339 33.03 -47.44 -40.52
N GLU A 340 32.92 -47.86 -41.77
CA GLU A 340 33.12 -49.25 -42.19
C GLU A 340 34.34 -49.23 -43.11
N GLU A 341 35.45 -49.78 -42.63
CA GLU A 341 36.35 -50.75 -43.30
C GLU A 341 37.53 -51.08 -42.37
#